data_AF-A0A084QKP9-F1
#
_entry.id   AF-A0A084QKP9-F1
#
_cell.length_a   1.000
_cell.length_b   1.000
_cell.length_c   1.000
_cell.angle_alpha   90.00
_cell.angle_beta   90.00
_cell.angle_gamma   90.00
#
_symmetry.space_group_name_H-M   'P 1'
#
loop_
_entity.id
_entity.type
_entity.pdbx_description
1 polymer ?
#
loop_
_entity_poly.entity_id
_entity_poly.type
_entity_poly.pdbx_seq_one_letter_code
_entity_poly.pdbx_strand_id
1 'polypeptide(L)'
;MPDDNLPTYTLQASADNPLHTILYFTHNGSDPSADFLLKRPAPAESRGRYALGLLDVHVSSLVYAEVLLEPDWAQPTLSAAEVRAQNGAPVPPVAVTPDAFVVSLYNPDQAVAVRRHQGSWKTDSWDFEIPERTFKMPSASQIDQDSADPQVPETVPKVTFRWKRDGRLSRDMTCYMTGRSVGGKKSKEPDITVAMYHGGKSETSVTIYEPNMARVEVEDMRGLEMTLLLSAEVIRDLYLSPRPDLFNTAAASGQVGASTSRPRKGSRPSRSPPAAAAMSGALNARPQSPPTKPAPQREPRTTQTQAEIDAETRRLQEMVAEEERRDRERRDREEQDRIKRMLDQEENDRRRREAEVEAETERLRQQYGGQGSSSSSRPQDSGASSPPLPPRPNAGASWYGPPATHAPPQPPRPARPVSAGPGQMRWSQYQQPPAPQHATSQQQQPQQNGGRLQHGLGKLLQHPYANNAAASVSGFFGSGGGGHRNDDERHREDDRKKKIKKKRSVHF
;
A
#
# COMPACT_ATOMS: atom_id res chain seq x y z
N MET A 1 -6.47 13.69 -15.54
CA MET A 1 -5.05 13.60 -15.19
C MET A 1 -4.90 13.88 -13.70
N PRO A 2 -3.71 13.71 -13.10
CA PRO A 2 -3.30 14.51 -11.95
C PRO A 2 -3.56 16.01 -12.22
N ASP A 3 -3.51 16.83 -11.17
CA ASP A 3 -3.48 18.28 -11.35
C ASP A 3 -2.06 18.67 -11.78
N ASP A 4 -1.90 19.18 -13.01
CA ASP A 4 -0.59 19.54 -13.61
C ASP A 4 0.15 20.64 -12.82
N ASN A 5 -0.52 21.26 -11.83
CA ASN A 5 0.08 22.18 -10.88
C ASN A 5 0.85 21.47 -9.74
N LEU A 6 0.57 20.20 -9.43
CA LEU A 6 1.16 19.47 -8.30
C LEU A 6 2.51 18.81 -8.66
N PRO A 7 3.50 18.78 -7.74
CA PRO A 7 4.79 18.13 -7.97
C PRO A 7 4.59 16.64 -8.28
N THR A 8 4.96 16.22 -9.49
CA THR A 8 4.70 14.86 -10.00
C THR A 8 5.95 14.26 -10.61
N TYR A 9 6.24 13.02 -10.22
CA TYR A 9 7.30 12.19 -10.79
C TYR A 9 6.67 11.10 -11.66
N THR A 10 6.83 11.18 -12.98
CA THR A 10 6.43 10.11 -13.92
C THR A 10 7.61 9.15 -14.15
N LEU A 11 7.36 7.86 -13.92
CA LEU A 11 8.34 6.78 -14.01
C LEU A 11 8.37 6.19 -15.41
N GLN A 12 9.48 6.36 -16.12
CA GLN A 12 9.68 5.84 -17.47
C GLN A 12 10.86 4.87 -17.53
N ALA A 13 10.63 3.65 -18.02
CA ALA A 13 11.72 2.68 -18.24
C ALA A 13 12.70 3.21 -19.29
N SER A 14 14.01 3.09 -19.03
CA SER A 14 15.04 3.48 -20.01
C SER A 14 15.01 2.54 -21.22
N ALA A 15 15.13 3.11 -22.42
CA ALA A 15 15.24 2.35 -23.66
C ALA A 15 16.61 1.64 -23.77
N ASP A 16 17.65 2.22 -23.19
CA ASP A 16 19.03 1.74 -23.24
C ASP A 16 19.30 0.62 -22.22
N ASN A 17 18.62 0.65 -21.06
CA ASN A 17 18.75 -0.38 -20.04
C ASN A 17 17.40 -0.69 -19.34
N PRO A 18 16.81 -1.88 -19.52
CA PRO A 18 15.53 -2.26 -18.89
C PRO A 18 15.62 -2.50 -17.37
N LEU A 19 16.81 -2.43 -16.76
CA LEU A 19 17.01 -2.39 -15.31
C LEU A 19 16.93 -0.97 -14.73
N HIS A 20 16.96 0.06 -15.59
CA HIS A 20 16.90 1.47 -15.23
C HIS A 20 15.49 2.04 -15.47
N THR A 21 15.06 2.96 -14.61
CA THR A 21 13.81 3.71 -14.74
C THR A 21 14.08 5.15 -14.33
N ILE A 22 13.85 6.09 -15.24
CA ILE A 22 14.07 7.52 -15.02
C ILE A 22 12.78 8.11 -14.42
N LEU A 23 12.93 8.95 -13.41
CA LEU A 23 11.83 9.74 -12.85
C LEU A 23 11.91 11.14 -13.45
N TYR A 24 10.93 11.47 -14.29
CA TYR A 24 10.74 12.80 -14.83
C TYR A 24 9.83 13.60 -13.90
N PHE A 25 10.34 14.71 -13.39
CA PHE A 25 9.66 15.66 -12.53
C PHE A 25 8.92 16.73 -13.34
N THR A 26 7.70 17.05 -12.93
CA THR A 26 6.91 18.20 -13.40
C THR A 26 6.27 18.92 -12.22
N HIS A 27 6.18 20.26 -12.30
CA HIS A 27 5.50 21.10 -11.29
C HIS A 27 5.03 22.40 -11.93
N ASN A 28 3.84 22.91 -11.57
CA ASN A 28 3.29 24.15 -12.12
C ASN A 28 3.32 24.24 -13.67
N GLY A 29 3.08 23.12 -14.36
CA GLY A 29 3.12 23.04 -15.83
C GLY A 29 4.53 23.16 -16.45
N SER A 30 5.60 22.88 -15.71
CA SER A 30 6.96 22.80 -16.27
C SER A 30 7.11 21.66 -17.28
N ASP A 31 8.04 21.81 -18.24
CA ASP A 31 8.50 20.68 -19.06
C ASP A 31 9.07 19.56 -18.17
N PRO A 32 8.92 18.27 -18.54
CA PRO A 32 9.45 17.16 -17.75
C PRO A 32 10.98 17.12 -17.70
N SER A 33 11.55 17.21 -16.49
CA SER A 33 13.00 17.16 -16.26
C SER A 33 13.40 15.88 -15.52
N ALA A 34 14.53 15.26 -15.85
CA ALA A 34 14.98 14.07 -15.13
C ALA A 34 15.61 14.47 -13.78
N ASP A 35 15.07 13.98 -12.66
CA ASP A 35 15.60 14.25 -11.31
C ASP A 35 16.30 13.00 -10.73
N PHE A 36 15.65 11.84 -10.80
CA PHE A 36 16.18 10.58 -10.24
C PHE A 36 16.31 9.44 -11.25
N LEU A 37 17.22 8.53 -10.93
CA LEU A 37 17.38 7.21 -11.56
C LEU A 37 17.03 6.11 -10.55
N LEU A 38 15.95 5.38 -10.79
CA LEU A 38 15.74 4.07 -10.17
C LEU A 38 16.56 3.02 -10.90
N LYS A 39 17.38 2.26 -10.15
CA LYS A 39 18.25 1.21 -10.67
C LYS A 39 18.00 -0.11 -9.95
N ARG A 40 17.79 -1.17 -10.73
CA ARG A 40 17.83 -2.55 -10.24
C ARG A 40 19.20 -3.15 -10.62
N PRO A 41 19.89 -3.86 -9.71
CA PRO A 41 21.11 -4.59 -10.05
C PRO A 41 20.80 -5.76 -10.98
N ALA A 42 21.83 -6.33 -11.62
CA ALA A 42 21.67 -7.49 -12.47
C ALA A 42 21.29 -8.74 -11.63
N PRO A 43 20.50 -9.70 -12.16
CA PRO A 43 20.15 -10.94 -11.43
C PRO A 43 21.32 -11.79 -10.93
N ALA A 44 22.53 -11.57 -11.43
CA ALA A 44 23.75 -12.20 -10.94
C ALA A 44 24.32 -11.54 -9.66
N GLU A 45 24.00 -10.27 -9.42
CA GLU A 45 24.46 -9.45 -8.28
C GLU A 45 23.46 -9.55 -7.11
N SER A 46 22.16 -9.66 -7.41
CA SER A 46 21.04 -9.76 -6.44
C SER A 46 20.45 -11.17 -6.30
N ARG A 47 21.26 -12.22 -6.48
CA ARG A 47 20.81 -13.62 -6.35
C ARG A 47 20.15 -13.89 -5.00
N GLY A 48 18.95 -14.44 -5.01
CA GLY A 48 18.17 -14.74 -3.80
C GLY A 48 17.57 -13.51 -3.10
N ARG A 49 17.60 -12.32 -3.72
CA ARG A 49 17.17 -11.05 -3.11
C ARG A 49 16.40 -10.18 -4.10
N TYR A 50 15.46 -9.39 -3.59
CA TYR A 50 14.94 -8.22 -4.27
C TYR A 50 15.81 -7.02 -3.90
N ALA A 51 16.14 -6.17 -4.87
CA ALA A 51 17.00 -5.00 -4.67
C ALA A 51 16.60 -3.86 -5.61
N LEU A 52 16.55 -2.64 -5.07
CA LEU A 52 16.21 -1.42 -5.81
C LEU A 52 16.87 -0.21 -5.16
N GLY A 53 17.66 0.55 -5.94
CA GLY A 53 18.24 1.83 -5.51
C GLY A 53 17.57 3.02 -6.19
N LEU A 54 17.54 4.15 -5.50
CA LEU A 54 17.23 5.50 -6.00
C LEU A 54 18.52 6.32 -6.00
N LEU A 55 18.93 6.80 -7.17
CA LEU A 55 20.22 7.45 -7.43
C LEU A 55 20.03 8.80 -8.13
N ASP A 56 21.08 9.61 -8.13
CA ASP A 56 21.19 10.77 -9.01
C ASP A 56 21.25 10.32 -10.49
N VAL A 57 20.49 11.00 -11.35
CA VAL A 57 20.39 10.65 -12.78
C VAL A 57 21.62 11.08 -13.60
N HIS A 58 22.35 12.11 -13.15
CA HIS A 58 23.58 12.59 -13.75
C HIS A 58 24.81 11.89 -13.17
N VAL A 59 24.78 11.56 -11.88
CA VAL A 59 25.88 10.94 -11.12
C VAL A 59 25.44 9.58 -10.58
N SER A 60 25.34 8.58 -11.45
CA SER A 60 24.83 7.23 -11.11
C SER A 60 25.71 6.38 -10.16
N SER A 61 26.73 6.99 -9.54
CA SER A 61 27.46 6.47 -8.37
C SER A 61 26.96 7.04 -7.03
N LEU A 62 26.16 8.11 -7.05
CA LEU A 62 25.52 8.72 -5.89
C LEU A 62 24.18 8.04 -5.63
N VAL A 63 24.15 7.15 -4.63
CA VAL A 63 22.92 6.52 -4.13
C VAL A 63 22.33 7.40 -3.04
N TYR A 64 21.05 7.78 -3.20
CA TYR A 64 20.31 8.53 -2.19
C TYR A 64 19.55 7.60 -1.23
N ALA A 65 18.98 6.53 -1.77
CA ALA A 65 18.25 5.54 -0.99
C ALA A 65 18.30 4.16 -1.63
N GLU A 66 18.18 3.09 -0.85
CA GLU A 66 17.99 1.74 -1.38
C GLU A 66 17.05 0.87 -0.53
N VAL A 67 16.51 -0.17 -1.16
CA VAL A 67 15.79 -1.27 -0.51
C VAL A 67 16.45 -2.58 -0.90
N LEU A 68 16.86 -3.35 0.11
CA LEU A 68 17.31 -4.74 -0.02
C LEU A 68 16.36 -5.63 0.78
N LEU A 69 15.82 -6.67 0.14
CA LEU A 69 14.85 -7.57 0.76
C LEU A 69 15.17 -9.03 0.42
N GLU A 70 15.41 -9.84 1.45
CA GLU A 70 15.51 -11.30 1.33
C GLU A 70 14.11 -11.94 1.45
N PRO A 71 13.83 -13.05 0.76
CA PRO A 71 12.57 -13.76 0.87
C PRO A 71 12.50 -14.65 2.11
N ASP A 72 11.30 -14.81 2.65
CA ASP A 72 10.98 -15.93 3.52
C ASP A 72 10.92 -17.22 2.68
N TRP A 73 11.25 -18.38 3.26
CA TRP A 73 11.23 -19.66 2.54
C TRP A 73 10.17 -20.61 3.10
N ALA A 74 9.14 -20.90 2.30
CA ALA A 74 8.05 -21.78 2.68
C ALA A 74 8.14 -23.14 1.99
N GLN A 75 7.87 -24.22 2.74
CA GLN A 75 7.64 -25.56 2.19
C GLN A 75 6.19 -25.66 1.66
N PRO A 76 5.96 -25.95 0.36
CA PRO A 76 4.61 -26.11 -0.16
C PRO A 76 3.90 -27.33 0.42
N THR A 77 2.77 -27.12 1.10
CA THR A 77 1.96 -28.19 1.67
C THR A 77 1.16 -28.92 0.58
N LEU A 78 1.74 -29.96 -0.01
CA LEU A 78 1.06 -30.80 -1.00
C LEU A 78 -0.15 -31.54 -0.42
N SER A 79 -1.14 -31.79 -1.28
CA SER A 79 -2.22 -32.72 -0.97
C SER A 79 -1.74 -34.19 -1.01
N ALA A 80 -2.39 -35.08 -0.27
CA ALA A 80 -2.00 -36.50 -0.22
C ALA A 80 -2.14 -37.24 -1.56
N ALA A 81 -2.90 -36.71 -2.54
CA ALA A 81 -2.93 -37.23 -3.90
C ALA A 81 -1.65 -36.85 -4.67
N GLU A 82 -1.16 -35.63 -4.45
CA GLU A 82 -0.09 -34.99 -5.18
C GLU A 82 1.29 -35.48 -4.72
N VAL A 83 1.45 -35.75 -3.42
CA VAL A 83 2.62 -36.49 -2.88
C VAL A 83 2.77 -37.86 -3.56
N ARG A 84 1.66 -38.56 -3.84
CA ARG A 84 1.69 -39.85 -4.55
C ARG A 84 2.04 -39.67 -6.02
N ALA A 85 1.48 -38.65 -6.69
CA ALA A 85 1.80 -38.31 -8.07
C ALA A 85 3.29 -37.93 -8.27
N GLN A 86 3.92 -37.32 -7.25
CA GLN A 86 5.36 -36.99 -7.24
C GLN A 86 6.24 -38.11 -6.67
N ASN A 87 5.73 -39.34 -6.52
CA ASN A 87 6.45 -40.50 -5.97
C ASN A 87 7.10 -40.26 -4.59
N GLY A 88 6.56 -39.36 -3.77
CA GLY A 88 7.10 -39.01 -2.46
C GLY A 88 8.33 -38.09 -2.48
N ALA A 89 8.69 -37.50 -3.64
CA ALA A 89 9.75 -36.50 -3.70
C ALA A 89 9.36 -35.24 -2.89
N PRO A 90 10.29 -34.64 -2.11
CA PRO A 90 10.03 -33.37 -1.44
C PRO A 90 10.01 -32.23 -2.45
N VAL A 91 9.02 -31.33 -2.32
CA VAL A 91 8.94 -30.12 -3.15
C VAL A 91 10.08 -29.16 -2.75
N PRO A 92 10.73 -28.47 -3.71
CA PRO A 92 11.65 -27.40 -3.36
C PRO A 92 10.92 -26.28 -2.59
N PRO A 93 11.54 -25.68 -1.56
CA PRO A 93 11.01 -24.49 -0.90
C PRO A 93 10.77 -23.35 -1.90
N VAL A 94 9.69 -22.60 -1.68
CA VAL A 94 9.30 -21.46 -2.52
C VAL A 94 9.57 -20.16 -1.75
N ALA A 95 10.14 -19.18 -2.45
CA ALA A 95 10.35 -17.83 -1.93
C ALA A 95 9.02 -17.11 -1.74
N VAL A 96 8.80 -16.55 -0.55
CA VAL A 96 7.64 -15.79 -0.13
C VAL A 96 8.06 -14.36 0.16
N THR A 97 7.28 -13.39 -0.32
CA THR A 97 7.49 -11.97 -0.02
C THR A 97 7.17 -11.70 1.46
N PRO A 98 8.12 -11.22 2.28
CA PRO A 98 7.84 -10.83 3.67
C PRO A 98 6.87 -9.65 3.73
N ASP A 99 6.07 -9.54 4.79
CA ASP A 99 5.14 -8.42 4.98
C ASP A 99 5.83 -7.09 5.43
N ALA A 100 7.17 -7.01 5.41
CA ALA A 100 7.89 -5.77 5.71
C ALA A 100 9.19 -5.64 4.91
N PHE A 101 9.60 -4.39 4.64
CA PHE A 101 10.90 -4.05 4.05
C PHE A 101 11.46 -2.76 4.68
N VAL A 102 12.72 -2.46 4.42
CA VAL A 102 13.40 -1.25 4.92
C VAL A 102 13.88 -0.42 3.74
N VAL A 103 13.53 0.87 3.75
CA VAL A 103 14.18 1.91 2.95
C VAL A 103 15.36 2.44 3.75
N SER A 104 16.57 2.25 3.25
CA SER A 104 17.79 2.88 3.76
C SER A 104 17.97 4.21 3.03
N LEU A 105 18.00 5.32 3.76
CA LEU A 105 18.37 6.66 3.27
C LEU A 105 19.86 6.89 3.58
N TYR A 106 20.54 7.65 2.72
CA TYR A 106 21.94 8.06 2.90
C TYR A 106 22.05 9.59 2.92
N ASN A 107 22.71 10.13 3.96
CA ASN A 107 22.78 11.56 4.28
C ASN A 107 21.40 12.28 4.45
N PRO A 108 20.81 12.26 5.66
CA PRO A 108 21.24 11.56 6.87
C PRO A 108 20.98 10.05 6.79
N ASP A 109 21.84 9.25 7.43
CA ASP A 109 21.71 7.79 7.40
C ASP A 109 20.54 7.34 8.28
N GLN A 110 19.49 6.80 7.66
CA GLN A 110 18.24 6.44 8.33
C GLN A 110 17.63 5.16 7.74
N ALA A 111 17.16 4.26 8.63
CA ALA A 111 16.39 3.07 8.24
C ALA A 111 14.88 3.29 8.47
N VAL A 112 14.09 3.41 7.38
CA VAL A 112 12.62 3.50 7.44
C VAL A 112 12.01 2.13 7.18
N ALA A 113 11.47 1.50 8.23
CA ALA A 113 10.75 0.24 8.10
C ALA A 113 9.31 0.46 7.59
N VAL A 114 8.99 -0.11 6.43
CA VAL A 114 7.65 -0.13 5.82
C VAL A 114 6.99 -1.48 6.10
N ARG A 115 5.81 -1.48 6.74
CA ARG A 115 5.11 -2.71 7.17
C ARG A 115 3.73 -2.83 6.56
N ARG A 116 3.45 -3.96 5.92
CA ARG A 116 2.16 -4.29 5.32
C ARG A 116 1.15 -4.73 6.38
N HIS A 117 -0.06 -4.23 6.26
CA HIS A 117 -1.23 -4.65 7.01
C HIS A 117 -2.27 -5.25 6.04
N GLN A 118 -2.33 -6.58 5.99
CA GLN A 118 -3.19 -7.32 5.06
C GLN A 118 -4.68 -7.12 5.37
N GLY A 119 -5.44 -6.68 4.36
CA GLY A 119 -6.84 -6.31 4.47
C GLY A 119 -7.80 -7.50 4.38
N SER A 120 -7.95 -8.28 5.46
CA SER A 120 -8.95 -9.37 5.53
C SER A 120 -10.36 -8.92 5.10
N TRP A 121 -10.76 -7.71 5.49
CA TRP A 121 -12.00 -7.04 5.07
C TRP A 121 -11.83 -5.59 4.58
N LYS A 122 -10.67 -4.97 4.86
CA LYS A 122 -10.30 -3.64 4.36
C LYS A 122 -9.53 -3.76 3.04
N THR A 123 -9.08 -2.63 2.48
CA THR A 123 -7.98 -2.65 1.50
C THR A 123 -6.64 -2.87 2.19
N ASP A 124 -5.66 -3.42 1.47
CA ASP A 124 -4.27 -3.50 1.95
C ASP A 124 -3.71 -2.10 2.19
N SER A 125 -2.85 -2.00 3.20
CA SER A 125 -2.16 -0.76 3.57
C SER A 125 -0.74 -1.03 4.03
N TRP A 126 0.13 -0.02 3.94
CA TRP A 126 1.53 -0.10 4.34
C TRP A 126 1.89 1.11 5.19
N ASP A 127 2.24 0.86 6.45
CA ASP A 127 2.58 1.88 7.45
C ASP A 127 4.11 2.08 7.50
N PHE A 128 4.54 3.33 7.64
CA PHE A 128 5.94 3.68 7.94
C PHE A 128 6.02 4.91 8.84
N GLU A 129 7.15 5.09 9.53
CA GLU A 129 7.37 6.15 10.51
C GLU A 129 8.71 6.86 10.23
N ILE A 130 8.69 8.20 10.13
CA ILE A 130 9.86 9.05 9.95
C ILE A 130 9.95 10.01 11.16
N PRO A 131 11.14 10.27 11.73
CA PRO A 131 11.30 11.21 12.84
C PRO A 131 10.80 12.62 12.52
N GLU A 132 10.32 13.35 13.53
CA GLU A 132 10.09 14.80 13.39
C GLU A 132 11.42 15.56 13.19
N ARG A 133 12.53 15.01 13.70
CA ARG A 133 13.91 15.51 13.51
C ARG A 133 14.85 14.37 13.14
N THR A 134 15.59 14.55 12.06
CA THR A 134 16.49 13.53 11.49
C THR A 134 17.95 13.97 11.59
N PHE A 135 18.22 15.27 11.58
CA PHE A 135 19.58 15.78 11.70
C PHE A 135 20.03 15.80 13.17
N LYS A 136 21.16 15.13 13.45
CA LYS A 136 21.78 15.16 14.78
C LYS A 136 22.22 16.59 15.10
N MET A 137 21.84 17.10 16.28
CA MET A 137 22.42 18.35 16.78
C MET A 137 23.94 18.18 16.91
N PRO A 138 24.78 19.11 16.40
CA PRO A 138 26.23 18.99 16.51
C PRO A 138 26.70 18.95 17.97
N SER A 139 27.21 17.80 18.41
CA SER A 139 27.80 17.65 19.74
C SER A 139 29.33 17.71 19.67
N ALA A 140 29.94 18.35 20.66
CA ALA A 140 31.39 18.36 20.87
C ALA A 140 31.90 17.11 21.62
N SER A 141 30.99 16.24 22.07
CA SER A 141 31.34 14.94 22.66
C SER A 141 31.60 13.92 21.57
N GLN A 142 32.78 13.30 21.59
CA GLN A 142 33.12 12.22 20.67
C GLN A 142 32.20 10.99 20.87
N ILE A 143 31.77 10.72 22.10
CA ILE A 143 30.85 9.60 22.41
C ILE A 143 29.49 9.80 21.70
N ASP A 144 29.02 11.04 21.59
CA ASP A 144 27.74 11.36 20.94
C ASP A 144 27.84 11.23 19.40
N GLN A 145 29.05 11.38 18.86
CA GLN A 145 29.36 11.16 17.44
C GLN A 145 29.47 9.66 17.14
N ASP A 146 30.21 8.91 17.98
CA ASP A 146 30.46 7.48 17.85
C ASP A 146 29.21 6.62 18.16
N SER A 147 28.21 7.14 18.88
CA SER A 147 26.93 6.48 19.18
C SER A 147 25.97 6.45 17.98
N ALA A 148 26.48 6.05 16.80
CA ALA A 148 25.79 6.10 15.52
C ALA A 148 25.03 4.80 15.17
N ASP A 149 24.07 4.40 16.02
CA ASP A 149 23.06 3.43 15.62
C ASP A 149 22.04 4.11 14.66
N PRO A 150 21.79 3.58 13.44
CA PRO A 150 20.75 4.10 12.55
C PRO A 150 19.32 3.79 13.01
N GLN A 151 19.13 3.00 14.08
CA GLN A 151 17.82 2.75 14.69
C GLN A 151 17.38 3.92 15.58
N VAL A 152 16.45 4.74 15.06
CA VAL A 152 15.90 5.88 15.81
C VAL A 152 15.09 5.39 17.03
N PRO A 153 15.41 5.79 18.28
CA PRO A 153 14.74 5.32 19.48
C PRO A 153 13.21 5.50 19.46
N GLU A 154 12.49 4.63 20.17
CA GLU A 154 11.02 4.68 20.28
C GLU A 154 10.51 5.94 21.02
N THR A 155 11.37 6.55 21.84
CA THR A 155 11.08 7.80 22.57
C THR A 155 11.13 9.05 21.70
N VAL A 156 11.74 8.99 20.51
CA VAL A 156 11.79 10.12 19.57
C VAL A 156 10.42 10.28 18.89
N PRO A 157 9.85 11.49 18.81
CA PRO A 157 8.65 11.73 18.03
C PRO A 157 8.81 11.39 16.54
N LYS A 158 7.84 10.66 15.98
CA LYS A 158 7.82 10.22 14.58
C LYS A 158 6.49 10.51 13.94
N VAL A 159 6.49 11.09 12.74
CA VAL A 159 5.31 11.22 11.90
C VAL A 159 4.98 9.85 11.28
N THR A 160 3.72 9.40 11.42
CA THR A 160 3.24 8.12 10.90
C THR A 160 2.55 8.30 9.56
N PHE A 161 3.09 7.66 8.52
CA PHE A 161 2.53 7.64 7.18
C PHE A 161 1.92 6.27 6.86
N ARG A 162 0.93 6.25 5.96
CA ARG A 162 0.24 5.04 5.49
C ARG A 162 -0.14 5.15 4.03
N TRP A 163 0.44 4.29 3.19
CA TRP A 163 -0.14 3.98 1.88
C TRP A 163 -1.40 3.14 2.08
N LYS A 164 -2.49 3.47 1.39
CA LYS A 164 -3.71 2.64 1.31
C LYS A 164 -4.01 2.35 -0.15
N ARG A 165 -4.31 1.10 -0.50
CA ARG A 165 -4.69 0.73 -1.87
C ARG A 165 -6.10 1.23 -2.20
N ASP A 166 -6.25 1.89 -3.34
CA ASP A 166 -7.50 2.53 -3.77
C ASP A 166 -8.44 1.56 -4.48
N GLY A 167 -8.78 0.47 -3.77
CA GLY A 167 -9.71 -0.58 -4.20
C GLY A 167 -9.02 -1.88 -4.63
N ARG A 168 -9.76 -3.01 -4.52
CA ARG A 168 -9.21 -4.36 -4.72
C ARG A 168 -8.72 -4.67 -6.15
N LEU A 169 -9.23 -3.96 -7.16
CA LEU A 169 -8.82 -4.11 -8.55
C LEU A 169 -7.91 -2.98 -9.05
N SER A 170 -7.83 -1.85 -8.34
CA SER A 170 -6.90 -0.79 -8.73
C SER A 170 -5.45 -1.17 -8.38
N ARG A 171 -4.51 -0.55 -9.09
CA ARG A 171 -3.09 -0.49 -8.75
C ARG A 171 -2.73 0.82 -8.06
N ASP A 172 -3.64 1.78 -8.04
CA ASP A 172 -3.45 3.09 -7.43
C ASP A 172 -3.46 2.96 -5.90
N MET A 173 -2.75 3.86 -5.24
CA MET A 173 -2.72 3.95 -3.79
C MET A 173 -2.41 5.37 -3.32
N THR A 174 -3.09 5.79 -2.26
CA THR A 174 -2.92 7.12 -1.68
C THR A 174 -2.15 7.02 -0.36
N CYS A 175 -1.10 7.85 -0.21
CA CYS A 175 -0.36 7.99 1.04
C CYS A 175 -1.00 9.06 1.91
N TYR A 176 -1.22 8.71 3.17
CA TYR A 176 -1.74 9.62 4.20
C TYR A 176 -0.73 9.81 5.32
N MET A 177 -0.55 11.03 5.80
CA MET A 177 -0.09 11.25 7.17
C MET A 177 -1.27 10.94 8.10
N THR A 178 -1.07 10.08 9.09
CA THR A 178 -2.12 9.50 9.97
C THR A 178 -1.98 9.92 11.43
N GLY A 179 -1.13 10.92 11.71
CA GLY A 179 -0.74 11.37 13.04
C GLY A 179 0.72 11.09 13.35
N ARG A 180 1.05 11.14 14.64
CA ARG A 180 2.42 11.06 15.20
C ARG A 180 2.52 9.87 16.16
N SER A 181 3.73 9.45 16.47
CA SER A 181 4.07 8.33 17.37
C SER A 181 5.13 8.81 18.36
N VAL A 182 4.89 8.67 19.67
CA VAL A 182 5.86 9.01 20.73
C VAL A 182 5.81 7.93 21.82
N GLY A 183 6.92 7.21 22.04
CA GLY A 183 6.95 6.11 23.00
C GLY A 183 5.91 5.02 22.69
N GLY A 184 5.79 4.66 21.41
CA GLY A 184 4.82 3.68 20.88
C GLY A 184 3.36 4.15 20.86
N LYS A 185 3.04 5.34 21.41
CA LYS A 185 1.67 5.87 21.48
C LYS A 185 1.39 6.77 20.29
N LYS A 186 0.38 6.42 19.50
CA LYS A 186 -0.04 7.21 18.34
C LYS A 186 -1.04 8.31 18.71
N SER A 187 -0.85 9.51 18.16
CA SER A 187 -1.80 10.61 18.26
C SER A 187 -3.07 10.32 17.44
N LYS A 188 -4.16 11.04 17.73
CA LYS A 188 -5.41 10.96 16.96
C LYS A 188 -5.62 12.24 16.15
N GLU A 189 -4.90 12.33 15.04
CA GLU A 189 -5.06 13.38 14.03
C GLU A 189 -5.92 12.85 12.87
N PRO A 190 -6.59 13.73 12.09
CA PRO A 190 -7.31 13.31 10.89
C PRO A 190 -6.31 12.96 9.78
N ASP A 191 -6.48 11.80 9.14
CA ASP A 191 -5.70 11.38 7.97
C ASP A 191 -5.69 12.46 6.88
N ILE A 192 -4.50 12.89 6.43
CA ILE A 192 -4.34 13.85 5.32
C ILE A 192 -3.50 13.26 4.19
N THR A 193 -3.97 13.43 2.94
CA THR A 193 -3.22 13.02 1.73
C THR A 193 -1.89 13.76 1.65
N VAL A 194 -0.78 13.04 1.50
CA VAL A 194 0.56 13.61 1.26
C VAL A 194 1.16 13.19 -0.08
N ALA A 195 0.75 12.05 -0.62
CA ALA A 195 1.13 11.62 -1.98
C ALA A 195 0.07 10.69 -2.58
N MET A 196 0.05 10.58 -3.91
CA MET A 196 -0.81 9.67 -4.67
C MET A 196 0.05 8.93 -5.69
N TYR A 197 0.01 7.61 -5.68
CA TYR A 197 0.64 6.76 -6.69
C TYR A 197 -0.42 6.28 -7.69
N HIS A 198 -0.16 6.48 -8.97
CA HIS A 198 -1.03 6.06 -10.07
C HIS A 198 -0.38 4.90 -10.84
N GLY A 199 -1.03 3.74 -10.87
CA GLY A 199 -0.51 2.48 -11.41
C GLY A 199 -1.09 2.12 -12.78
N GLY A 200 -0.99 3.04 -13.74
CA GLY A 200 -1.57 2.90 -15.07
C GLY A 200 -1.06 1.72 -15.92
N LYS A 201 -1.60 1.61 -17.14
CA LYS A 201 -1.16 0.62 -18.14
C LYS A 201 -0.01 1.12 -19.02
N SER A 202 0.03 2.43 -19.25
CA SER A 202 0.97 3.14 -20.14
C SER A 202 1.92 4.07 -19.40
N GLU A 203 1.49 4.53 -18.22
CA GLU A 203 2.19 5.51 -17.39
C GLU A 203 2.10 5.06 -15.93
N THR A 204 3.10 5.41 -15.13
CA THR A 204 3.12 5.25 -13.68
C THR A 204 3.69 6.52 -13.08
N SER A 205 3.05 7.09 -12.06
CA SER A 205 3.52 8.34 -11.46
C SER A 205 3.26 8.42 -9.96
N VAL A 206 4.06 9.25 -9.28
CA VAL A 206 3.87 9.64 -7.88
C VAL A 206 3.71 11.15 -7.84
N THR A 207 2.53 11.61 -7.44
CA THR A 207 2.23 13.04 -7.23
C THR A 207 2.27 13.36 -5.74
N ILE A 208 3.07 14.35 -5.34
CA ILE A 208 3.12 14.87 -3.98
C ILE A 208 1.98 15.88 -3.79
N TYR A 209 1.21 15.75 -2.72
CA TYR A 209 0.08 16.65 -2.44
C TYR A 209 0.54 17.87 -1.63
N GLU A 210 1.25 18.76 -2.32
CA GLU A 210 1.84 20.00 -1.79
C GLU A 210 0.94 20.79 -0.81
N PRO A 211 -0.39 20.97 -1.03
CA PRO A 211 -1.24 21.74 -0.12
C PRO A 211 -1.33 21.21 1.32
N ASN A 212 -1.01 19.94 1.57
CA ASN A 212 -0.95 19.37 2.92
C ASN A 212 0.48 19.32 3.51
N MET A 213 1.53 19.54 2.71
CA MET A 213 2.92 19.37 3.17
C MET A 213 3.29 20.40 4.27
N ALA A 214 2.64 21.57 4.29
CA ALA A 214 2.74 22.54 5.38
C ALA A 214 2.22 22.05 6.76
N ARG A 215 1.63 20.85 6.82
CA ARG A 215 1.21 20.16 8.06
C ARG A 215 2.09 18.95 8.41
N VAL A 216 3.09 18.64 7.60
CA VAL A 216 3.99 17.51 7.77
C VAL A 216 5.23 18.00 8.51
N GLU A 217 5.26 17.81 9.83
CA GLU A 217 6.38 18.22 10.68
C GLU A 217 7.52 17.19 10.63
N VAL A 218 8.19 17.12 9.48
CA VAL A 218 9.42 16.34 9.26
C VAL A 218 10.53 17.30 8.86
N GLU A 219 11.66 17.24 9.56
CA GLU A 219 12.83 18.09 9.29
C GLU A 219 13.50 17.77 7.94
N ASP A 220 13.64 16.48 7.59
CA ASP A 220 14.15 16.04 6.30
C ASP A 220 13.02 15.75 5.29
N MET A 221 12.60 16.80 4.59
CA MET A 221 11.57 16.70 3.56
C MET A 221 12.02 15.96 2.29
N ARG A 222 13.33 15.92 1.98
CA ARG A 222 13.86 15.23 0.79
C ARG A 222 14.04 13.74 1.06
N GLY A 223 14.43 13.34 2.27
CA GLY A 223 14.37 11.95 2.73
C GLY A 223 12.94 11.39 2.82
N LEU A 224 11.95 12.21 3.22
CA LEU A 224 10.53 11.87 3.11
C LEU A 224 10.12 11.63 1.65
N GLU A 225 10.49 12.53 0.74
CA GLU A 225 10.19 12.40 -0.70
C GLU A 225 10.82 11.15 -1.31
N MET A 226 12.10 10.89 -1.06
CA MET A 226 12.81 9.67 -1.46
C MET A 226 12.14 8.41 -0.89
N THR A 227 11.68 8.46 0.36
CA THR A 227 10.92 7.37 0.99
C THR A 227 9.58 7.16 0.29
N LEU A 228 8.84 8.22 -0.06
CA LEU A 228 7.56 8.12 -0.78
C LEU A 228 7.75 7.50 -2.16
N LEU A 229 8.73 7.96 -2.93
CA LEU A 229 9.05 7.45 -4.26
C LEU A 229 9.46 5.97 -4.23
N LEU A 230 10.42 5.63 -3.35
CA LEU A 230 10.97 4.28 -3.31
C LEU A 230 9.99 3.28 -2.67
N SER A 231 9.26 3.66 -1.62
CA SER A 231 8.24 2.77 -1.02
C SER A 231 7.08 2.49 -1.98
N ALA A 232 6.61 3.47 -2.77
CA ALA A 232 5.56 3.26 -3.75
C ALA A 232 5.99 2.27 -4.86
N GLU A 233 7.20 2.42 -5.39
CA GLU A 233 7.76 1.54 -6.41
C GLU A 233 7.94 0.10 -5.89
N VAL A 234 8.43 -0.07 -4.65
CA VAL A 234 8.58 -1.39 -4.02
C VAL A 234 7.22 -2.01 -3.70
N ILE A 235 6.24 -1.26 -3.19
CA ILE A 235 4.88 -1.77 -2.96
C ILE A 235 4.24 -2.22 -4.29
N ARG A 236 4.48 -1.48 -5.38
CA ARG A 236 4.06 -1.91 -6.72
C ARG A 236 4.71 -3.23 -7.12
N ASP A 237 6.05 -3.29 -7.11
CA ASP A 237 6.82 -4.44 -7.55
C ASP A 237 6.54 -5.71 -6.73
N LEU A 238 6.27 -5.58 -5.42
CA LEU A 238 6.07 -6.72 -4.51
C LEU A 238 4.61 -7.19 -4.42
N TYR A 239 3.63 -6.29 -4.45
CA TYR A 239 2.23 -6.62 -4.11
C TYR A 239 1.18 -6.24 -5.15
N LEU A 240 1.33 -5.09 -5.84
CA LEU A 240 0.28 -4.57 -6.74
C LEU A 240 0.46 -5.01 -8.21
N SER A 241 1.69 -5.31 -8.62
CA SER A 241 2.02 -5.97 -9.88
C SER A 241 3.32 -6.77 -9.77
N PRO A 242 3.28 -7.92 -9.06
CA PRO A 242 4.44 -8.80 -8.88
C PRO A 242 5.19 -9.09 -10.19
N ARG A 243 6.49 -8.75 -10.22
CA ARG A 243 7.38 -9.09 -11.33
C ARG A 243 7.65 -10.61 -11.35
N PRO A 244 7.91 -11.23 -12.51
CA PRO A 244 8.43 -12.59 -12.55
C PRO A 244 9.83 -12.65 -11.89
N ASP A 245 10.06 -13.68 -11.07
CA ASP A 245 11.29 -13.93 -10.30
C ASP A 245 11.82 -12.74 -9.48
N LEU A 246 10.98 -12.18 -8.60
CA LEU A 246 11.30 -11.05 -7.71
C LEU A 246 12.64 -11.17 -6.96
N PHE A 247 13.03 -12.40 -6.62
CA PHE A 247 14.19 -12.70 -5.79
C PHE A 247 15.34 -13.34 -6.58
N ASN A 248 15.32 -13.28 -7.92
CA ASN A 248 16.40 -13.78 -8.80
C ASN A 248 16.81 -15.24 -8.48
N THR A 249 15.81 -16.07 -8.20
CA THR A 249 15.94 -17.46 -7.74
C THR A 249 16.25 -18.45 -8.85
N ALA A 250 15.96 -18.11 -10.11
CA ALA A 250 16.24 -18.97 -11.27
C ALA A 250 17.74 -19.22 -11.52
N ALA A 251 18.63 -18.50 -10.82
CA ALA A 251 20.07 -18.74 -10.80
C ALA A 251 20.56 -19.53 -9.56
N ALA A 252 19.70 -19.73 -8.56
CA ALA A 252 20.02 -20.47 -7.34
C ALA A 252 19.65 -21.96 -7.45
N SER A 253 18.56 -22.29 -8.15
CA SER A 253 18.26 -23.67 -8.54
C SER A 253 19.08 -24.05 -9.78
N GLY A 254 20.06 -24.95 -9.60
CA GLY A 254 20.85 -25.53 -10.69
C GLY A 254 20.07 -26.46 -11.64
N GLN A 255 18.75 -26.32 -11.73
CA GLN A 255 17.84 -27.17 -12.50
C GLN A 255 17.52 -26.52 -13.84
N VAL A 256 18.31 -26.87 -14.86
CA VAL A 256 18.01 -26.58 -16.26
C VAL A 256 16.79 -27.40 -16.70
N GLY A 257 15.56 -26.86 -16.59
CA GLY A 257 14.37 -27.51 -17.14
C GLY A 257 13.02 -27.27 -16.47
N ALA A 258 12.57 -26.02 -16.36
CA ALA A 258 11.19 -25.69 -15.97
C ALA A 258 10.62 -24.49 -16.75
N SER A 259 10.84 -24.44 -18.07
CA SER A 259 10.26 -23.40 -18.91
C SER A 259 8.74 -23.50 -18.95
N THR A 260 8.03 -22.45 -18.52
CA THR A 260 6.57 -22.35 -18.62
C THR A 260 6.14 -22.31 -20.10
N SER A 261 5.62 -23.44 -20.57
CA SER A 261 5.42 -23.75 -21.98
C SER A 261 4.22 -23.03 -22.61
N ARG A 262 4.37 -21.73 -22.90
CA ARG A 262 3.46 -21.03 -23.82
C ARG A 262 3.62 -21.59 -25.24
N PRO A 263 2.57 -22.15 -25.87
CA PRO A 263 2.68 -22.74 -27.21
C PRO A 263 2.81 -21.65 -28.27
N ARG A 264 4.02 -21.44 -28.80
CA ARG A 264 4.25 -20.60 -29.99
C ARG A 264 3.71 -21.30 -31.24
N LYS A 265 2.50 -20.91 -31.65
CA LYS A 265 1.82 -21.43 -32.84
C LYS A 265 2.48 -20.88 -34.12
N GLY A 266 3.14 -21.75 -34.89
CA GLY A 266 3.36 -21.54 -36.33
C GLY A 266 4.81 -21.36 -36.81
N SER A 267 5.46 -22.48 -37.16
CA SER A 267 6.43 -22.54 -38.26
C SER A 267 6.49 -23.96 -38.82
N ARG A 268 6.60 -24.12 -40.15
CA ARG A 268 6.69 -25.41 -40.84
C ARG A 268 8.13 -25.97 -40.76
N PRO A 269 8.34 -27.28 -40.58
CA PRO A 269 9.59 -27.92 -40.96
C PRO A 269 9.65 -28.06 -42.49
N SER A 270 10.72 -27.58 -43.12
CA SER A 270 11.01 -27.82 -44.54
C SER A 270 11.84 -29.09 -44.71
N ARG A 271 11.65 -29.77 -45.85
CA ARG A 271 12.36 -31.01 -46.19
C ARG A 271 13.84 -30.73 -46.51
N SER A 272 14.73 -31.58 -46.01
CA SER A 272 16.12 -31.66 -46.47
C SER A 272 16.24 -32.46 -47.79
N PRO A 273 17.23 -32.13 -48.63
CA PRO A 273 17.81 -33.04 -49.62
C PRO A 273 19.25 -33.46 -49.22
N PRO A 274 19.72 -34.68 -49.53
CA PRO A 274 21.08 -35.15 -49.24
C PRO A 274 22.02 -35.13 -50.45
N ALA A 275 23.34 -34.89 -50.24
CA ALA A 275 24.39 -35.12 -51.24
C ALA A 275 25.82 -35.28 -50.67
N ALA A 276 26.63 -36.10 -51.36
CA ALA A 276 28.10 -36.04 -51.51
C ALA A 276 29.07 -36.13 -50.29
N ALA A 277 29.34 -37.38 -49.90
CA ALA A 277 30.67 -38.03 -49.76
C ALA A 277 32.00 -37.22 -49.65
N ALA A 278 32.78 -37.55 -48.61
CA ALA A 278 34.26 -37.66 -48.57
C ALA A 278 34.67 -38.36 -47.25
N MET A 279 35.82 -39.00 -47.03
CA MET A 279 36.71 -39.90 -47.81
C MET A 279 37.75 -40.48 -46.81
N SER A 280 38.29 -41.67 -47.05
CA SER A 280 39.34 -42.35 -46.23
C SER A 280 38.96 -42.76 -44.78
N GLY A 281 39.49 -43.84 -44.19
CA GLY A 281 40.29 -44.93 -44.78
C GLY A 281 41.21 -45.64 -43.76
N ALA A 282 40.93 -46.90 -43.42
CA ALA A 282 41.81 -47.80 -42.66
C ALA A 282 41.47 -49.27 -42.96
N LEU A 283 42.41 -50.20 -42.74
CA LEU A 283 42.37 -51.60 -43.21
C LEU A 283 42.27 -52.60 -42.05
N ASN A 284 41.52 -53.71 -42.22
CA ASN A 284 42.07 -55.07 -42.04
C ASN A 284 41.15 -56.23 -42.49
N ALA A 285 41.80 -57.39 -42.67
CA ALA A 285 41.33 -58.69 -43.16
C ALA A 285 40.43 -59.48 -42.14
N ARG A 286 39.76 -60.63 -42.40
CA ARG A 286 39.58 -61.56 -43.55
C ARG A 286 38.22 -62.35 -43.37
N PRO A 287 37.84 -63.49 -44.02
CA PRO A 287 36.42 -63.79 -44.34
C PRO A 287 35.84 -65.14 -43.81
N GLN A 288 34.60 -65.47 -44.25
CA GLN A 288 33.91 -66.81 -44.37
C GLN A 288 32.67 -67.11 -43.47
N SER A 289 31.47 -66.96 -44.06
CA SER A 289 30.36 -67.96 -44.28
C SER A 289 29.98 -69.06 -43.25
N PRO A 290 28.72 -69.61 -43.23
CA PRO A 290 27.41 -69.11 -43.71
C PRO A 290 26.22 -69.37 -42.69
N PRO A 291 25.00 -69.97 -42.95
CA PRO A 291 23.73 -69.39 -42.41
C PRO A 291 22.74 -70.32 -41.66
N THR A 292 21.79 -69.75 -40.87
CA THR A 292 20.68 -70.54 -40.26
C THR A 292 19.35 -69.78 -40.01
N LYS A 293 18.34 -70.08 -40.85
CA LYS A 293 16.87 -70.25 -40.64
C LYS A 293 15.98 -69.21 -39.87
N PRO A 294 14.64 -69.19 -40.08
CA PRO A 294 13.73 -68.12 -39.61
C PRO A 294 12.55 -68.57 -38.70
N ALA A 295 11.69 -67.59 -38.34
CA ALA A 295 10.32 -67.70 -37.76
C ALA A 295 10.23 -68.03 -36.25
N PRO A 296 9.08 -67.79 -35.55
CA PRO A 296 7.75 -67.39 -36.03
C PRO A 296 7.18 -66.06 -35.47
N GLN A 297 5.93 -65.75 -35.83
CA GLN A 297 5.22 -64.49 -35.52
C GLN A 297 4.74 -64.35 -34.06
N ARG A 298 4.35 -63.12 -33.70
CA ARG A 298 3.38 -62.83 -32.62
C ARG A 298 2.32 -61.85 -33.14
N GLU A 299 1.09 -62.01 -32.67
CA GLU A 299 -0.11 -61.40 -33.26
C GLU A 299 -0.34 -59.92 -32.84
N PRO A 300 -1.05 -59.13 -33.66
CA PRO A 300 -1.29 -57.71 -33.38
C PRO A 300 -2.36 -57.52 -32.30
N ARG A 301 -2.08 -56.69 -31.30
CA ARG A 301 -3.10 -56.21 -30.35
C ARG A 301 -3.61 -54.83 -30.72
N THR A 302 -4.86 -54.80 -31.17
CA THR A 302 -5.84 -53.72 -30.91
C THR A 302 -5.33 -52.29 -31.02
N THR A 303 -5.18 -51.79 -32.25
CA THR A 303 -5.27 -50.35 -32.51
C THR A 303 -6.73 -49.91 -32.31
N GLN A 304 -7.12 -49.58 -31.08
CA GLN A 304 -8.22 -48.61 -30.90
C GLN A 304 -7.79 -47.33 -31.60
N THR A 305 -8.67 -46.76 -32.41
CA THR A 305 -8.27 -45.72 -33.36
C THR A 305 -8.09 -44.40 -32.63
N GLN A 306 -6.97 -43.71 -32.85
CA GLN A 306 -6.69 -42.39 -32.24
C GLN A 306 -7.86 -41.41 -32.42
N ALA A 307 -8.57 -41.48 -33.56
CA ALA A 307 -9.75 -40.68 -33.85
C ALA A 307 -10.93 -40.89 -32.88
N GLU A 308 -11.07 -42.08 -32.26
CA GLU A 308 -12.08 -42.36 -31.25
C GLU A 308 -11.73 -41.68 -29.91
N ILE A 309 -10.45 -41.74 -29.52
CA ILE A 309 -9.90 -41.07 -28.33
C ILE A 309 -10.05 -39.54 -28.47
N ASP A 310 -9.73 -39.00 -29.66
CA ASP A 310 -9.86 -37.58 -29.95
C ASP A 310 -11.33 -37.12 -29.97
N ALA A 311 -12.26 -37.98 -30.43
CA ALA A 311 -13.69 -37.71 -30.44
C ALA A 311 -14.32 -37.75 -29.03
N GLU A 312 -13.96 -38.73 -28.20
CA GLU A 312 -14.38 -38.80 -26.80
C GLU A 312 -13.82 -37.62 -26.00
N THR A 313 -12.55 -37.26 -26.22
CA THR A 313 -11.92 -36.08 -25.60
C THR A 313 -12.66 -34.78 -25.96
N ARG A 314 -13.07 -34.61 -27.22
CA ARG A 314 -13.89 -33.44 -27.62
C ARG A 314 -15.23 -33.41 -26.89
N ARG A 315 -15.92 -34.55 -26.79
CA ARG A 315 -17.23 -34.65 -26.11
C ARG A 315 -17.13 -34.32 -24.62
N LEU A 316 -16.05 -34.75 -23.95
CA LEU A 316 -15.77 -34.41 -22.56
C LEU A 316 -15.46 -32.91 -22.38
N GLN A 317 -14.68 -32.30 -23.29
CA GLN A 317 -14.40 -30.86 -23.26
C GLN A 317 -15.66 -30.01 -23.47
N GLU A 318 -16.57 -30.44 -24.34
CA GLU A 318 -17.84 -29.75 -24.60
C GLU A 318 -18.77 -29.80 -23.38
N MET A 319 -18.88 -30.95 -22.71
CA MET A 319 -19.65 -31.11 -21.48
C MET A 319 -19.13 -30.24 -20.33
N VAL A 320 -17.80 -30.21 -20.12
CA VAL A 320 -17.17 -29.35 -19.10
C VAL A 320 -17.35 -27.86 -19.43
N ALA A 321 -17.29 -27.48 -20.71
CA ALA A 321 -17.53 -26.09 -21.12
C ALA A 321 -18.99 -25.65 -20.93
N GLU A 322 -19.96 -26.56 -21.09
CA GLU A 322 -21.38 -26.27 -20.79
C GLU A 322 -21.62 -26.15 -19.27
N GLU A 323 -21.05 -27.06 -18.47
CA GLU A 323 -21.10 -27.00 -17.00
C GLU A 323 -20.47 -25.70 -16.48
N GLU A 324 -19.28 -25.33 -16.95
CA GLU A 324 -18.62 -24.10 -16.50
C GLU A 324 -19.39 -22.83 -16.92
N ARG A 325 -20.04 -22.82 -18.09
CA ARG A 325 -20.96 -21.73 -18.47
C ARG A 325 -22.14 -21.63 -17.51
N ARG A 326 -22.73 -22.76 -17.12
CA ARG A 326 -23.87 -22.82 -16.20
C ARG A 326 -23.51 -22.35 -14.79
N ASP A 327 -22.31 -22.68 -14.31
CA ASP A 327 -21.79 -22.24 -13.01
C ASP A 327 -21.29 -20.79 -12.98
N ARG A 328 -20.91 -20.23 -14.14
CA ARG A 328 -20.70 -18.78 -14.29
C ARG A 328 -22.05 -18.06 -14.25
N GLU A 329 -23.02 -18.45 -15.10
CA GLU A 329 -24.35 -17.82 -15.13
C GLU A 329 -25.08 -17.91 -13.78
N ARG A 330 -24.91 -19.01 -13.03
CA ARG A 330 -25.45 -19.12 -11.66
C ARG A 330 -24.84 -18.08 -10.72
N ARG A 331 -23.52 -17.89 -10.73
CA ARG A 331 -22.84 -16.87 -9.91
C ARG A 331 -23.26 -15.46 -10.31
N ASP A 332 -23.30 -15.17 -11.60
CA ASP A 332 -23.72 -13.85 -12.11
C ASP A 332 -25.15 -13.50 -11.65
N ARG A 333 -26.06 -14.48 -11.65
CA ARG A 333 -27.42 -14.31 -11.10
C ARG A 333 -27.42 -14.10 -9.59
N GLU A 334 -26.65 -14.87 -8.82
CA GLU A 334 -26.56 -14.72 -7.36
C GLU A 334 -25.92 -13.37 -6.95
N GLU A 335 -24.98 -12.83 -7.74
CA GLU A 335 -24.44 -11.49 -7.56
C GLU A 335 -25.44 -10.39 -7.95
N GLN A 336 -26.17 -10.52 -9.06
CA GLN A 336 -27.24 -9.59 -9.44
C GLN A 336 -28.36 -9.53 -8.39
N ASP A 337 -28.80 -10.67 -7.87
CA ASP A 337 -29.80 -10.76 -6.80
C ASP A 337 -29.30 -10.08 -5.50
N ARG A 338 -27.99 -10.20 -5.21
CA ARG A 338 -27.36 -9.55 -4.06
C ARG A 338 -27.25 -8.02 -4.23
N ILE A 339 -26.87 -7.55 -5.41
CA ILE A 339 -26.82 -6.11 -5.75
C ILE A 339 -28.22 -5.52 -5.66
N LYS A 340 -29.22 -6.18 -6.27
CA LYS A 340 -30.61 -5.73 -6.23
C LYS A 340 -31.14 -5.60 -4.81
N ARG A 341 -30.88 -6.57 -3.92
CA ARG A 341 -31.30 -6.49 -2.51
C ARG A 341 -30.68 -5.32 -1.74
N MET A 342 -29.46 -4.90 -2.08
CA MET A 342 -28.85 -3.72 -1.46
C MET A 342 -29.52 -2.42 -1.94
N LEU A 343 -29.85 -2.32 -3.23
CA LEU A 343 -30.58 -1.18 -3.79
C LEU A 343 -32.03 -1.11 -3.26
N ASP A 344 -32.74 -2.24 -3.24
CA ASP A 344 -34.08 -2.35 -2.66
C ASP A 344 -34.07 -1.95 -1.16
N GLN A 345 -32.99 -2.23 -0.42
CA GLN A 345 -32.84 -1.82 0.98
C GLN A 345 -32.57 -0.32 1.11
N GLU A 346 -31.65 0.24 0.32
CA GLU A 346 -31.31 1.66 0.33
C GLU A 346 -32.53 2.54 -0.03
N GLU A 347 -33.33 2.14 -1.01
CA GLU A 347 -34.57 2.86 -1.37
C GLU A 347 -35.63 2.79 -0.26
N ASN A 348 -35.78 1.67 0.44
CA ASN A 348 -36.69 1.59 1.59
C ASN A 348 -36.22 2.47 2.76
N ASP A 349 -34.91 2.51 3.05
CA ASP A 349 -34.36 3.38 4.08
C ASP A 349 -34.45 4.87 3.68
N ARG A 350 -34.28 5.20 2.39
CA ARG A 350 -34.51 6.57 1.86
C ARG A 350 -35.97 6.98 2.03
N ARG A 351 -36.91 6.17 1.56
CA ARG A 351 -38.36 6.40 1.67
C ARG A 351 -38.83 6.52 3.12
N ARG A 352 -38.21 5.78 4.03
CA ARG A 352 -38.49 5.89 5.47
C ARG A 352 -38.04 7.24 6.02
N ARG A 353 -36.84 7.72 5.68
CA ARG A 353 -36.36 9.06 6.08
C ARG A 353 -37.23 10.18 5.49
N GLU A 354 -37.65 10.04 4.24
CA GLU A 354 -38.59 10.96 3.58
C GLU A 354 -39.91 11.07 4.38
N ALA A 355 -40.50 9.94 4.79
CA ALA A 355 -41.71 9.90 5.60
C ALA A 355 -41.51 10.43 7.05
N GLU A 356 -40.35 10.20 7.66
CA GLU A 356 -40.00 10.74 8.99
C GLU A 356 -39.84 12.28 8.93
N VAL A 357 -39.23 12.81 7.86
CA VAL A 357 -39.12 14.26 7.59
C VAL A 357 -40.48 14.88 7.26
N GLU A 358 -41.34 14.21 6.50
CA GLU A 358 -42.70 14.69 6.20
C GLU A 358 -43.55 14.79 7.48
N ALA A 359 -43.49 13.77 8.35
CA ALA A 359 -44.19 13.78 9.64
C ALA A 359 -43.66 14.87 10.60
N GLU A 360 -42.34 15.11 10.64
CA GLU A 360 -41.78 16.23 11.42
C GLU A 360 -42.17 17.59 10.81
N THR A 361 -42.18 17.72 9.49
CA THR A 361 -42.63 18.93 8.78
C THR A 361 -44.10 19.22 9.03
N GLU A 362 -44.97 18.19 9.01
CA GLU A 362 -46.39 18.35 9.35
C GLU A 362 -46.57 18.73 10.83
N ARG A 363 -45.85 18.09 11.75
CA ARG A 363 -45.86 18.47 13.18
C ARG A 363 -45.45 19.92 13.39
N LEU A 364 -44.37 20.38 12.74
CA LEU A 364 -43.94 21.78 12.78
C LEU A 364 -45.00 22.72 12.17
N ARG A 365 -45.63 22.31 11.06
CA ARG A 365 -46.73 23.06 10.43
C ARG A 365 -47.97 23.15 11.34
N GLN A 366 -48.29 22.12 12.11
CA GLN A 366 -49.38 22.16 13.10
C GLN A 366 -49.00 23.05 14.30
N GLN A 367 -47.76 22.98 14.78
CA GLN A 367 -47.28 23.76 15.94
C GLN A 367 -47.13 25.26 15.65
N TYR A 368 -46.71 25.64 14.43
CA TYR A 368 -46.42 27.04 14.07
C TYR A 368 -47.37 27.66 13.03
N GLY A 369 -48.13 26.86 12.27
CA GLY A 369 -49.10 27.36 11.28
C GLY A 369 -50.44 27.82 11.86
N GLY A 370 -50.72 27.55 13.14
CA GLY A 370 -52.00 27.90 13.78
C GLY A 370 -52.13 29.34 14.28
N GLN A 371 -51.02 30.06 14.50
CA GLN A 371 -51.03 31.42 15.05
C GLN A 371 -51.02 32.47 13.92
N GLY A 372 -52.11 32.56 13.15
CA GLY A 372 -52.19 33.47 11.99
C GLY A 372 -53.60 33.90 11.53
N SER A 373 -54.68 33.60 12.27
CA SER A 373 -56.05 33.86 11.79
C SER A 373 -57.04 34.28 12.87
N SER A 374 -56.83 35.44 13.51
CA SER A 374 -57.80 36.00 14.47
C SER A 374 -57.90 37.54 14.47
N SER A 375 -57.94 38.17 13.30
CA SER A 375 -58.48 39.54 13.16
C SER A 375 -58.93 39.83 11.72
N SER A 376 -60.20 40.18 11.55
CA SER A 376 -60.83 40.46 10.26
C SER A 376 -60.88 41.94 9.92
N SER A 377 -60.30 42.36 8.79
CA SER A 377 -60.93 43.31 7.86
C SER A 377 -60.12 43.53 6.57
N ARG A 378 -60.86 43.79 5.48
CA ARG A 378 -60.42 44.24 4.15
C ARG A 378 -60.83 45.73 4.02
N PRO A 379 -60.50 46.48 2.93
CA PRO A 379 -59.54 46.23 1.84
C PRO A 379 -58.62 47.44 1.52
N GLN A 380 -57.52 47.23 0.76
CA GLN A 380 -57.26 47.85 -0.57
C GLN A 380 -55.78 47.79 -1.04
N ASP A 381 -55.65 47.74 -2.36
CA ASP A 381 -54.58 48.19 -3.27
C ASP A 381 -53.05 47.95 -3.07
N SER A 382 -52.46 47.57 -4.21
CA SER A 382 -51.13 47.96 -4.73
C SER A 382 -49.83 47.38 -4.15
N GLY A 383 -48.85 47.21 -5.04
CA GLY A 383 -47.43 47.50 -4.77
C GLY A 383 -46.62 46.52 -3.91
N ALA A 384 -46.26 45.35 -4.47
CA ALA A 384 -45.29 44.46 -3.83
C ALA A 384 -43.95 45.18 -3.57
N SER A 385 -43.61 45.39 -2.30
CA SER A 385 -42.44 46.15 -1.85
C SER A 385 -41.68 45.36 -0.78
N SER A 386 -40.52 44.81 -1.14
CA SER A 386 -39.71 43.97 -0.23
C SER A 386 -38.84 44.80 0.71
N PRO A 387 -38.84 44.55 2.04
CA PRO A 387 -37.89 45.16 2.97
C PRO A 387 -36.47 44.56 2.81
N PRO A 388 -35.41 45.31 3.15
CA PRO A 388 -34.03 44.94 2.83
C PRO A 388 -33.38 43.95 3.81
N LEU A 389 -32.42 43.17 3.30
CA LEU A 389 -31.54 42.28 4.07
C LEU A 389 -30.21 42.98 4.44
N PRO A 390 -29.53 42.57 5.54
CA PRO A 390 -28.27 43.17 5.97
C PRO A 390 -27.09 42.78 5.05
N PRO A 391 -26.05 43.65 4.92
CA PRO A 391 -24.95 43.44 3.99
C PRO A 391 -23.96 42.36 4.45
N ARG A 392 -23.54 41.50 3.51
CA ARG A 392 -22.33 40.67 3.65
C ARG A 392 -21.10 41.45 3.15
N PRO A 393 -19.91 41.31 3.78
CA PRO A 393 -18.66 41.73 3.16
C PRO A 393 -18.36 40.86 1.95
N ASN A 394 -17.82 41.44 0.87
CA ASN A 394 -17.52 40.74 -0.37
C ASN A 394 -16.10 41.02 -0.84
N ALA A 395 -15.38 39.95 -1.20
CA ALA A 395 -14.13 39.97 -1.93
C ALA A 395 -14.07 38.69 -2.79
N GLY A 396 -13.66 38.72 -4.05
CA GLY A 396 -13.35 39.89 -4.89
C GLY A 396 -12.63 39.45 -6.16
N ALA A 397 -13.19 39.77 -7.34
CA ALA A 397 -12.59 39.43 -8.63
C ALA A 397 -12.99 40.45 -9.71
N SER A 398 -12.06 40.75 -10.62
CA SER A 398 -12.22 41.73 -11.71
C SER A 398 -12.96 41.16 -12.92
N TRP A 399 -13.36 42.02 -13.88
CA TRP A 399 -12.66 42.21 -15.18
C TRP A 399 -13.42 43.22 -16.07
N TYR A 400 -12.70 43.84 -17.02
CA TYR A 400 -13.14 44.79 -18.07
C TYR A 400 -13.56 46.24 -17.70
N GLY A 401 -13.04 47.21 -18.46
CA GLY A 401 -13.75 48.46 -18.82
C GLY A 401 -13.22 49.80 -18.26
N PRO A 402 -12.72 50.72 -19.12
CA PRO A 402 -12.39 52.11 -18.77
C PRO A 402 -13.48 53.11 -19.29
N PRO A 403 -13.37 54.46 -19.14
CA PRO A 403 -12.30 55.26 -18.53
C PRO A 403 -12.76 56.37 -17.52
N ALA A 404 -11.78 57.19 -17.10
CA ALA A 404 -11.88 58.63 -16.82
C ALA A 404 -12.21 59.17 -15.39
N THR A 405 -11.23 59.95 -14.90
CA THR A 405 -11.32 61.19 -14.08
C THR A 405 -11.65 61.16 -12.57
N HIS A 406 -11.00 62.13 -11.90
CA HIS A 406 -11.12 62.58 -10.51
C HIS A 406 -10.53 61.68 -9.39
N ALA A 407 -9.83 62.33 -8.45
CA ALA A 407 -9.08 61.72 -7.36
C ALA A 407 -9.30 62.48 -6.04
N PRO A 408 -9.40 61.79 -4.89
CA PRO A 408 -9.21 62.35 -3.55
C PRO A 408 -7.85 61.95 -2.93
N PRO A 409 -7.37 62.66 -1.90
CA PRO A 409 -6.00 62.51 -1.37
C PRO A 409 -5.81 61.32 -0.40
N GLN A 410 -4.56 60.82 -0.30
CA GLN A 410 -4.14 59.86 0.74
C GLN A 410 -3.40 60.54 1.91
N PRO A 411 -3.51 60.01 3.15
CA PRO A 411 -2.68 60.42 4.28
C PRO A 411 -1.23 59.90 4.17
N PRO A 412 -0.26 60.53 4.86
CA PRO A 412 1.16 60.24 4.70
C PRO A 412 1.61 58.90 5.30
N ARG A 413 2.63 58.28 4.69
CA ARG A 413 3.34 57.11 5.23
C ARG A 413 4.69 57.53 5.84
N PRO A 414 5.15 56.91 6.94
CA PRO A 414 6.49 57.14 7.48
C PRO A 414 7.58 56.59 6.55
N ALA A 415 8.79 57.14 6.65
CA ALA A 415 9.88 56.93 5.70
C ALA A 415 10.65 55.60 5.89
N ARG A 416 11.24 55.11 4.79
CA ARG A 416 12.32 54.10 4.80
C ARG A 416 13.69 54.80 4.72
N PRO A 417 14.70 54.41 5.53
CA PRO A 417 16.10 54.58 5.19
C PRO A 417 16.51 53.55 4.11
N VAL A 418 17.60 53.83 3.38
CA VAL A 418 18.12 52.96 2.31
C VAL A 418 19.65 52.89 2.39
N SER A 419 20.22 51.68 2.22
CA SER A 419 21.63 51.35 1.90
C SER A 419 22.79 52.03 2.65
N ALA A 420 23.65 51.21 3.28
CA ALA A 420 25.04 50.98 2.80
C ALA A 420 25.80 49.95 3.65
N GLY A 421 26.70 49.18 3.00
CA GLY A 421 27.89 48.58 3.65
C GLY A 421 27.80 47.10 4.08
N PRO A 422 28.81 46.26 3.76
CA PRO A 422 28.94 44.89 4.27
C PRO A 422 29.82 44.80 5.53
N GLY A 423 29.61 43.77 6.34
CA GLY A 423 30.45 43.46 7.51
C GLY A 423 30.26 42.02 8.00
N GLN A 424 31.34 41.38 8.45
CA GLN A 424 31.33 39.99 8.92
C GLN A 424 31.14 39.88 10.45
N MET A 425 30.72 38.68 10.87
CA MET A 425 31.07 38.01 12.14
C MET A 425 30.51 38.51 13.49
N ARG A 426 30.37 37.51 14.38
CA ARG A 426 30.58 37.57 15.84
C ARG A 426 29.53 38.30 16.70
N TRP A 427 28.46 37.57 17.02
CA TRP A 427 27.69 37.79 18.25
C TRP A 427 28.05 36.73 19.29
N SER A 428 28.48 37.19 20.46
CA SER A 428 28.73 36.36 21.64
C SER A 428 27.97 36.94 22.82
N GLN A 429 27.59 36.08 23.77
CA GLN A 429 27.56 36.38 25.20
C GLN A 429 26.52 37.41 25.71
N TYR A 430 25.34 36.91 26.07
CA TYR A 430 24.54 37.40 27.20
C TYR A 430 24.43 36.25 28.22
N GLN A 431 25.13 36.31 29.36
CA GLN A 431 24.79 37.02 30.62
C GLN A 431 23.77 36.25 31.49
N GLN A 432 24.25 35.79 32.65
CA GLN A 432 23.47 35.18 33.74
C GLN A 432 23.23 36.20 34.86
N PRO A 433 22.13 36.09 35.64
CA PRO A 433 21.95 36.80 36.90
C PRO A 433 22.70 36.13 38.07
N PRO A 434 23.02 36.86 39.16
CA PRO A 434 23.86 36.37 40.27
C PRO A 434 23.10 35.60 41.36
N ALA A 435 23.85 34.84 42.18
CA ALA A 435 23.35 34.10 43.33
C ALA A 435 23.67 34.79 44.69
N PRO A 436 22.88 34.55 45.75
CA PRO A 436 23.24 34.88 47.13
C PRO A 436 24.15 33.78 47.75
N GLN A 437 24.94 34.16 48.74
CA GLN A 437 25.89 33.29 49.46
C GLN A 437 25.32 32.79 50.79
N HIS A 438 25.80 31.66 51.30
CA HIS A 438 26.07 31.44 52.74
C HIS A 438 27.06 30.28 52.95
N ALA A 439 27.86 30.34 54.03
CA ALA A 439 28.73 29.26 54.50
C ALA A 439 27.91 28.24 55.34
N THR A 440 28.38 27.05 55.76
CA THR A 440 29.74 26.47 55.96
C THR A 440 29.62 24.92 55.74
N SER A 441 30.48 23.95 56.06
CA SER A 441 31.74 23.79 56.84
C SER A 441 32.54 22.54 56.40
N GLN A 442 33.64 22.24 57.11
CA GLN A 442 34.60 21.16 56.90
C GLN A 442 34.08 19.76 57.33
N GLN A 443 34.58 18.67 56.72
CA GLN A 443 35.49 17.72 57.40
C GLN A 443 36.20 16.75 56.41
N GLN A 444 36.91 15.73 56.91
CA GLN A 444 38.15 15.19 56.33
C GLN A 444 38.04 13.79 55.67
N GLN A 445 39.14 13.39 55.02
CA GLN A 445 39.52 12.06 54.49
C GLN A 445 39.68 10.99 55.63
N PRO A 446 40.04 9.69 55.41
CA PRO A 446 40.57 9.05 54.19
C PRO A 446 40.17 7.59 53.83
N GLN A 447 40.33 7.29 52.53
CA GLN A 447 40.97 6.11 51.90
C GLN A 447 41.11 4.77 52.67
N GLN A 448 40.52 3.70 52.10
CA GLN A 448 41.02 2.31 52.01
C GLN A 448 40.06 1.50 51.09
N ASN A 449 40.32 0.28 50.59
CA ASN A 449 41.48 -0.41 49.97
C ASN A 449 41.10 -1.91 49.89
N GLY A 450 41.21 -2.55 48.72
CA GLY A 450 40.82 -3.96 48.49
C GLY A 450 39.31 -4.22 48.38
N GLY A 451 38.83 -5.29 47.73
CA GLY A 451 39.52 -6.26 46.87
C GLY A 451 38.90 -7.68 46.91
N ARG A 452 38.85 -8.37 45.75
CA ARG A 452 38.36 -9.77 45.55
C ARG A 452 36.83 -9.98 45.75
N LEU A 453 36.15 -11.04 45.26
CA LEU A 453 36.34 -12.00 44.13
C LEU A 453 35.00 -12.76 43.89
N GLN A 454 34.97 -13.60 42.83
CA GLN A 454 34.08 -14.75 42.59
C GLN A 454 32.69 -14.55 41.94
N HIS A 455 32.50 -15.32 40.86
CA HIS A 455 31.41 -16.24 40.50
C HIS A 455 29.92 -15.94 40.85
N GLY A 456 28.95 -16.35 40.01
CA GLY A 456 29.14 -17.27 38.88
C GLY A 456 27.94 -17.54 37.97
N LEU A 457 28.19 -18.42 37.00
CA LEU A 457 27.27 -18.87 35.96
C LEU A 457 26.55 -20.17 36.37
N GLY A 458 25.26 -20.26 36.01
CA GLY A 458 24.69 -21.51 35.49
C GLY A 458 23.34 -21.97 36.05
N LYS A 459 22.66 -22.76 35.19
CA LYS A 459 21.55 -23.71 35.47
C LYS A 459 20.16 -23.07 35.69
N LEU A 460 19.04 -23.69 35.28
CA LEU A 460 18.83 -24.92 34.47
C LEU A 460 17.47 -24.89 33.73
N LEU A 461 17.17 -25.93 32.95
CA LEU A 461 15.99 -26.10 32.08
C LEU A 461 14.73 -26.63 32.81
N GLN A 462 13.58 -26.55 32.10
CA GLN A 462 12.37 -27.44 32.18
C GLN A 462 11.47 -27.34 33.44
N HIS A 463 10.15 -27.55 33.41
CA HIS A 463 9.13 -27.60 32.33
C HIS A 463 7.71 -27.27 32.93
N PRO A 464 6.55 -27.33 32.22
CA PRO A 464 5.31 -26.62 32.61
C PRO A 464 4.28 -27.47 33.39
N TYR A 465 3.21 -26.83 33.92
CA TYR A 465 1.80 -27.25 33.73
C TYR A 465 0.75 -26.24 34.25
N ALA A 466 -0.43 -26.25 33.60
CA ALA A 466 -1.79 -25.99 34.11
C ALA A 466 -2.24 -24.59 34.65
N ASN A 467 -3.33 -24.11 34.03
CA ASN A 467 -4.44 -23.24 34.49
C ASN A 467 -4.63 -23.16 36.04
N ASN A 468 -5.07 -22.03 36.62
CA ASN A 468 -6.50 -21.66 36.56
C ASN A 468 -6.89 -20.21 36.97
N ALA A 469 -8.05 -19.81 36.42
CA ALA A 469 -9.13 -18.95 36.94
C ALA A 469 -8.92 -17.78 37.95
N ALA A 470 -9.46 -16.63 37.53
CA ALA A 470 -10.38 -15.73 38.27
C ALA A 470 -9.92 -14.94 39.53
N ALA A 471 -10.03 -13.61 39.42
CA ALA A 471 -10.37 -12.72 40.54
C ALA A 471 -11.30 -11.60 40.04
N SER A 472 -12.46 -11.43 40.68
CA SER A 472 -13.45 -10.39 40.35
C SER A 472 -13.33 -9.21 41.32
N VAL A 473 -13.52 -7.98 40.83
CA VAL A 473 -13.84 -6.81 41.66
C VAL A 473 -15.00 -6.02 41.05
N SER A 474 -15.87 -5.48 41.89
CA SER A 474 -17.15 -4.86 41.53
C SER A 474 -17.28 -3.43 42.09
N GLY A 475 -18.01 -2.57 41.37
CA GLY A 475 -18.19 -1.15 41.72
C GLY A 475 -18.66 -0.35 40.49
N PHE A 476 -19.91 -0.45 40.05
CA PHE A 476 -21.14 0.08 40.68
C PHE A 476 -21.27 1.60 40.56
N PHE A 477 -21.79 2.06 39.42
CA PHE A 477 -22.85 3.07 39.25
C PHE A 477 -23.44 2.87 37.84
N GLY A 478 -24.68 3.29 37.58
CA GLY A 478 -25.29 3.12 36.26
C GLY A 478 -26.62 3.86 36.08
N SER A 479 -27.05 4.02 34.83
CA SER A 479 -28.40 4.47 34.45
C SER A 479 -28.65 4.27 32.95
N GLY A 480 -29.83 3.75 32.59
CA GLY A 480 -30.40 3.75 31.22
C GLY A 480 -29.76 2.80 30.18
N GLY A 481 -30.52 2.19 29.26
CA GLY A 481 -31.99 2.09 29.19
C GLY A 481 -32.55 1.77 27.80
N GLY A 482 -32.91 0.51 27.55
CA GLY A 482 -33.82 0.11 26.45
C GLY A 482 -33.24 0.02 25.03
N GLY A 483 -33.07 -1.21 24.50
CA GLY A 483 -32.63 -1.40 23.10
C GLY A 483 -32.69 -2.83 22.52
N HIS A 484 -33.17 -3.84 23.25
CA HIS A 484 -33.08 -5.26 22.85
C HIS A 484 -34.42 -6.01 23.00
N ARG A 485 -35.47 -5.58 22.26
CA ARG A 485 -36.72 -6.34 22.10
C ARG A 485 -37.25 -6.44 20.66
N ASN A 486 -36.76 -5.61 19.73
CA ASN A 486 -37.38 -5.49 18.40
C ASN A 486 -36.90 -6.53 17.37
N ASP A 487 -35.77 -7.21 17.60
CA ASP A 487 -35.20 -8.16 16.64
C ASP A 487 -35.81 -9.57 16.78
N ASP A 488 -36.14 -9.99 18.00
CA ASP A 488 -36.72 -11.30 18.33
C ASP A 488 -38.21 -11.42 17.91
N GLU A 489 -38.89 -10.31 17.64
CA GLU A 489 -40.22 -10.31 17.00
C GLU A 489 -40.12 -10.45 15.48
N ARG A 490 -39.19 -9.74 14.82
CA ARG A 490 -38.97 -9.82 13.37
C ARG A 490 -38.65 -11.24 12.93
N HIS A 491 -37.76 -11.92 13.66
CA HIS A 491 -37.38 -13.30 13.34
C HIS A 491 -38.55 -14.30 13.50
N ARG A 492 -39.47 -14.06 14.44
CA ARG A 492 -40.71 -14.85 14.57
C ARG A 492 -41.71 -14.61 13.44
N GLU A 493 -41.79 -13.37 12.93
CA GLU A 493 -42.72 -13.04 11.85
C GLU A 493 -42.31 -13.67 10.52
N ASP A 494 -41.01 -13.67 10.19
CA ASP A 494 -40.50 -14.30 8.98
C ASP A 494 -40.66 -15.82 8.98
N ASP A 495 -40.51 -16.48 10.13
CA ASP A 495 -40.78 -17.92 10.24
C ASP A 495 -42.28 -18.26 10.14
N ARG A 496 -43.18 -17.33 10.50
CA ARG A 496 -44.62 -17.43 10.15
C ARG A 496 -44.83 -17.29 8.64
N LYS A 497 -44.22 -16.29 7.99
CA LYS A 497 -44.32 -16.07 6.52
C LYS A 497 -43.81 -17.28 5.72
N LYS A 498 -42.68 -17.89 6.11
CA LYS A 498 -42.14 -19.13 5.54
C LYS A 498 -43.12 -20.30 5.67
N LYS A 499 -43.71 -20.50 6.86
CA LYS A 499 -44.70 -21.57 7.11
C LYS A 499 -45.98 -21.41 6.29
N ILE A 500 -46.46 -20.18 6.06
CA ILE A 500 -47.63 -19.91 5.21
C ILE A 500 -47.32 -20.19 3.74
N LYS A 501 -46.18 -19.75 3.20
CA LYS A 501 -45.77 -20.08 1.82
C LYS A 501 -45.69 -21.59 1.59
N LYS A 502 -45.12 -22.37 2.53
CA LYS A 502 -45.03 -23.83 2.39
C LYS A 502 -46.41 -24.52 2.37
N LYS A 503 -47.44 -23.99 3.05
CA LYS A 503 -48.81 -24.51 2.98
C LYS A 503 -49.54 -24.19 1.66
N ARG A 504 -49.26 -23.07 1.00
CA ARG A 504 -49.83 -22.74 -0.34
C ARG A 504 -49.22 -23.53 -1.50
N SER A 505 -48.22 -24.38 -1.25
CA SER A 505 -47.50 -25.16 -2.27
C SER A 505 -47.94 -26.63 -2.36
N VAL A 506 -49.04 -27.02 -1.71
CA VAL A 506 -49.52 -28.43 -1.63
C VAL A 506 -50.94 -28.58 -2.23
N HIS A 507 -51.46 -27.53 -2.86
CA HIS A 507 -52.71 -27.53 -3.63
C HIS A 507 -52.50 -26.79 -4.96
N PHE A 508 -51.78 -27.45 -5.86
CA PHE A 508 -51.97 -27.45 -7.30
C PHE A 508 -51.30 -28.71 -7.88
#